data_AF-A0A2N2EMA3-F1
#
_entry.id   AF-A0A2N2EMA3-F1
#
_cell.length_a   1.000
_cell.length_b   1.000
_cell.length_c   1.000
_cell.angle_alpha   90.00
_cell.angle_beta   90.00
_cell.angle_gamma   90.00
#
_symmetry.space_group_name_H-M   'P 1'
#
loop_
_entity.id
_entity.type
_entity.pdbx_description
1 polymer ?
#
loop_
_entity_poly.entity_id
_entity_poly.type
_entity_poly.pdbx_seq_one_letter_code
_entity_poly.pdbx_strand_id
1 'polypeptide(L)'
;MRKAIIAAMAAMIVCGGTLSARAERLMTDDKAIKTMLPGAESVEKVAAPVSAEQLAAITKALGGRLYADGKPGKTPKEYEFSFGLQGGKRTRAVFLCAEPGKWGVVGFAIGLDAASGKITDMGVTTLSEKRGRPISLKSFLKQFLGKDKSAPFEVGNDVNAVAGATISTKAAAFAARKAVVVYSELFLKK
;
A
#
# COMPACT_ATOMS: atom_id res chain seq x y z
N MET A 1 7.02 -73.02 20.60
CA MET A 1 5.79 -72.42 20.05
C MET A 1 5.83 -70.92 20.28
N ARG A 2 6.08 -70.14 19.22
CA ARG A 2 6.20 -68.68 19.23
C ARG A 2 4.87 -68.07 18.79
N LYS A 3 4.24 -67.19 19.57
CA LYS A 3 3.37 -66.11 19.07
C LYS A 3 3.37 -64.95 20.06
N ALA A 4 4.20 -63.94 19.79
CA ALA A 4 4.05 -62.60 20.35
C ALA A 4 3.24 -61.78 19.32
N ILE A 5 2.10 -61.26 19.74
CA ILE A 5 1.25 -60.37 18.94
C ILE A 5 1.76 -58.95 19.18
N ILE A 6 2.35 -58.33 18.16
CA ILE A 6 2.71 -56.92 18.15
C ILE A 6 1.54 -56.15 17.53
N ALA A 7 0.84 -55.36 18.33
CA ALA A 7 -0.13 -54.39 17.85
C ALA A 7 0.62 -53.12 17.41
N ALA A 8 0.65 -52.86 16.10
CA ALA A 8 1.20 -51.62 15.55
C ALA A 8 0.11 -50.54 15.54
N MET A 9 0.23 -49.55 16.44
CA MET A 9 -0.50 -48.28 16.34
C MET A 9 0.10 -47.45 15.20
N ALA A 10 -0.63 -47.35 14.08
CA ALA A 10 -0.34 -46.38 13.04
C ALA A 10 -1.05 -45.06 13.41
N ALA A 11 -0.34 -44.15 14.08
CA ALA A 11 -0.78 -42.77 14.21
C ALA A 11 -0.47 -42.02 12.89
N MET A 12 -1.48 -41.86 12.04
CA MET A 12 -1.41 -40.91 10.92
C MET A 12 -1.36 -39.49 11.49
N ILE A 13 -0.17 -38.91 11.53
CA ILE A 13 0.02 -37.48 11.75
C ILE A 13 -0.40 -36.79 10.45
N VAL A 14 -1.64 -36.29 10.42
CA VAL A 14 -2.08 -35.35 9.39
C VAL A 14 -1.41 -34.01 9.69
N CYS A 15 -0.29 -33.73 9.02
CA CYS A 15 0.30 -32.38 8.99
C CYS A 15 -0.63 -31.45 8.20
N GLY A 16 -1.66 -30.92 8.87
CA GLY A 16 -2.44 -29.78 8.41
C GLY A 16 -1.60 -28.51 8.48
N GLY A 17 -0.62 -28.37 7.59
CA GLY A 17 0.13 -27.13 7.43
C GLY A 17 -0.77 -26.07 6.82
N THR A 18 -1.29 -25.16 7.63
CA THR A 18 -1.87 -23.91 7.13
C THR A 18 -0.75 -23.13 6.45
N LEU A 19 -0.76 -23.09 5.12
CA LEU A 19 0.08 -22.17 4.34
C LEU A 19 -0.37 -20.74 4.65
N SER A 20 0.13 -20.19 5.75
CA SER A 20 0.12 -18.76 6.04
C SER A 20 0.81 -18.05 4.87
N ALA A 21 0.18 -17.00 4.33
CA ALA A 21 0.80 -16.24 3.26
C ALA A 21 2.08 -15.58 3.82
N ARG A 22 3.24 -16.02 3.33
CA ARG A 22 4.53 -15.44 3.71
C ARG A 22 4.60 -14.01 3.17
N ALA A 23 4.94 -13.06 4.03
CA ALA A 23 5.20 -11.68 3.62
C ALA A 23 6.47 -11.62 2.75
N GLU A 24 6.32 -11.43 1.44
CA GLU A 24 7.44 -11.17 0.55
C GLU A 24 7.80 -9.67 0.62
N ARG A 25 9.01 -9.34 1.07
CA ARG A 25 9.53 -7.96 1.03
C ARG A 25 10.16 -7.71 -0.34
N LEU A 26 9.52 -6.86 -1.14
CA LEU A 26 9.94 -6.55 -2.50
C LEU A 26 10.90 -5.34 -2.56
N MET A 27 10.70 -4.37 -1.67
CA MET A 27 11.62 -3.26 -1.44
C MET A 27 11.52 -2.75 0.00
N THR A 28 12.61 -2.20 0.52
CA THR A 28 12.61 -1.52 1.82
C THR A 28 12.04 -0.11 1.69
N ASP A 29 11.51 0.42 2.78
CA ASP A 29 10.91 1.74 2.83
C ASP A 29 11.96 2.83 2.53
N ASP A 30 13.17 2.72 3.10
CA ASP A 30 14.28 3.63 2.80
C ASP A 30 14.69 3.61 1.31
N LYS A 31 14.70 2.43 0.69
CA LYS A 31 14.99 2.29 -0.74
C LYS A 31 13.89 2.94 -1.58
N ALA A 32 12.63 2.75 -1.19
CA ALA A 32 11.50 3.38 -1.87
C ALA A 32 11.58 4.91 -1.76
N ILE A 33 11.79 5.45 -0.54
CA ILE A 33 11.96 6.87 -0.28
C ILE A 33 13.09 7.44 -1.14
N LYS A 34 14.27 6.82 -1.12
CA LYS A 34 15.43 7.29 -1.89
C LYS A 34 15.18 7.27 -3.40
N THR A 35 14.45 6.26 -3.90
CA THR A 35 14.17 6.12 -5.33
C THR A 35 13.13 7.14 -5.82
N MET A 36 12.12 7.43 -4.99
CA MET A 36 10.98 8.28 -5.34
C MET A 36 11.20 9.77 -5.03
N LEU A 37 12.33 10.12 -4.42
CA LEU A 37 12.76 11.50 -4.17
C LEU A 37 14.01 11.85 -5.01
N PRO A 38 13.95 11.80 -6.36
CA PRO A 38 15.11 12.06 -7.20
C PRO A 38 15.57 13.52 -7.04
N GLY A 39 16.87 13.73 -6.90
CA GLY A 39 17.47 15.06 -6.79
C GLY A 39 17.26 15.77 -5.45
N ALA A 40 16.70 15.07 -4.45
CA ALA A 40 16.60 15.61 -3.09
C ALA A 40 17.99 15.73 -2.44
N GLU A 41 18.31 16.92 -1.96
CA GLU A 41 19.51 17.24 -1.17
C GLU A 41 19.36 16.74 0.27
N SER A 42 18.14 16.77 0.80
CA SER A 42 17.77 16.24 2.10
C SER A 42 16.34 15.69 2.11
N VAL A 43 16.05 14.84 3.09
CA VAL A 43 14.73 14.25 3.30
C VAL A 43 14.18 14.69 4.65
N GLU A 44 13.00 15.29 4.64
CA GLU A 44 12.26 15.71 5.83
C GLU A 44 11.09 14.73 6.06
N LYS A 45 11.05 14.08 7.23
CA LYS A 45 9.88 13.27 7.63
C LYS A 45 8.90 14.14 8.39
N VAL A 46 7.66 14.17 7.94
CA VAL A 46 6.58 14.99 8.52
C VAL A 46 5.44 14.08 8.94
N ALA A 47 5.16 14.06 10.25
CA ALA A 47 3.93 13.52 10.80
C ALA A 47 2.88 14.62 10.78
N ALA A 48 1.90 14.53 9.88
CA ALA A 48 0.84 15.50 9.72
C ALA A 48 -0.40 15.06 10.51
N PRO A 49 -0.73 15.73 11.64
CA PRO A 49 -1.94 15.42 12.38
C PRO A 49 -3.18 15.68 11.52
N VAL A 50 -4.23 14.89 11.71
CA VAL A 50 -5.50 15.02 10.98
C VAL A 50 -6.60 15.52 11.92
N SER A 51 -7.23 16.64 11.58
CA SER A 51 -8.40 17.13 12.30
C SER A 51 -9.63 16.25 12.03
N ALA A 52 -10.68 16.38 12.84
CA ALA A 52 -11.92 15.65 12.63
C ALA A 52 -12.57 16.01 11.28
N GLU A 53 -12.50 17.28 10.88
CA GLU A 53 -13.03 17.80 9.62
C GLU A 53 -12.24 17.23 8.42
N GLN A 54 -10.91 17.26 8.50
CA GLN A 54 -10.03 16.68 7.48
C GLN A 54 -10.27 15.17 7.36
N LEU A 55 -10.39 14.47 8.48
CA LEU A 55 -10.67 13.05 8.51
C LEU A 55 -12.03 12.73 7.87
N ALA A 56 -13.08 13.51 8.17
CA ALA A 56 -14.40 13.34 7.57
C ALA A 56 -14.36 13.59 6.05
N ALA A 57 -13.62 14.62 5.61
CA ALA A 57 -13.42 14.91 4.19
C ALA A 57 -12.67 13.79 3.47
N ILE A 58 -11.57 13.29 4.04
CA ILE A 58 -10.81 12.14 3.52
C ILE A 58 -11.71 10.90 3.45
N THR A 59 -12.45 10.59 4.53
CA THR A 59 -13.33 9.42 4.58
C THR A 59 -14.42 9.49 3.51
N LYS A 60 -15.06 10.65 3.36
CA LYS A 60 -16.08 10.89 2.33
C LYS A 60 -15.48 10.72 0.94
N ALA A 61 -14.32 11.35 0.69
CA ALA A 61 -13.62 11.21 -0.57
C ALA A 61 -13.28 9.74 -0.83
N LEU A 62 -12.85 8.97 0.17
CA LEU A 62 -12.52 7.54 0.05
C LEU A 62 -13.73 6.59 0.00
N GLY A 63 -14.96 7.11 -0.07
CA GLY A 63 -16.17 6.31 -0.15
C GLY A 63 -16.49 5.56 1.15
N GLY A 64 -16.15 6.15 2.30
CA GLY A 64 -16.40 5.58 3.63
C GLY A 64 -15.34 4.57 4.08
N ARG A 65 -14.30 4.32 3.28
CA ARG A 65 -13.26 3.33 3.59
C ARG A 65 -12.02 4.02 4.16
N LEU A 66 -11.61 3.59 5.35
CA LEU A 66 -10.33 3.93 5.94
C LEU A 66 -9.64 2.65 6.43
N TYR A 67 -8.38 2.53 6.04
CA TYR A 67 -7.48 1.52 6.55
C TYR A 67 -6.28 2.22 7.17
N ALA A 68 -5.92 1.87 8.39
CA ALA A 68 -4.67 2.26 9.00
C ALA A 68 -3.90 0.98 9.34
N ASP A 69 -2.64 0.91 8.96
CA ASP A 69 -1.77 -0.26 9.14
C ASP A 69 -2.36 -1.56 8.56
N GLY A 70 -3.07 -1.46 7.42
CA GLY A 70 -3.74 -2.60 6.78
C GLY A 70 -4.97 -3.13 7.53
N LYS A 71 -5.46 -2.43 8.56
CA LYS A 71 -6.64 -2.84 9.35
C LYS A 71 -7.86 -1.95 9.05
N PRO A 72 -9.05 -2.54 8.80
CA PRO A 72 -10.28 -1.77 8.62
C PRO A 72 -10.73 -1.12 9.94
N GLY A 73 -11.41 0.02 9.85
CA GLY A 73 -12.11 0.64 10.98
C GLY A 73 -11.20 1.34 12.00
N LYS A 74 -9.89 1.41 11.76
CA LYS A 74 -8.96 2.20 12.57
C LYS A 74 -8.85 3.60 11.98
N THR A 75 -9.14 4.60 12.81
CA THR A 75 -8.98 6.01 12.48
C THR A 75 -7.53 6.44 12.65
N PRO A 76 -6.84 6.92 11.60
CA PRO A 76 -5.51 7.50 11.75
C PRO A 76 -5.60 8.85 12.48
N LYS A 77 -4.66 9.09 13.40
CA LYS A 77 -4.51 10.39 14.09
C LYS A 77 -3.61 11.35 13.32
N GLU A 78 -2.72 10.79 12.52
CA GLU A 78 -1.77 11.51 11.68
C GLU A 78 -1.41 10.65 10.46
N TYR A 79 -0.83 11.30 9.45
CA TYR A 79 -0.25 10.66 8.30
C TYR A 79 1.20 11.08 8.14
N GLU A 80 2.09 10.12 7.92
CA GLU A 80 3.51 10.37 7.71
C GLU A 80 3.84 10.51 6.23
N PHE A 81 4.62 11.54 5.90
CA PHE A 81 5.17 11.78 4.57
C PHE A 81 6.67 12.04 4.66
N SER A 82 7.43 11.51 3.71
CA SER A 82 8.84 11.85 3.53
C SER A 82 8.98 12.82 2.36
N PHE A 83 9.40 14.06 2.62
CA PHE A 83 9.56 15.11 1.61
C PHE A 83 11.00 15.21 1.16
N GLY A 84 11.21 15.27 -0.16
CA GLY A 84 12.51 15.61 -0.75
C GLY A 84 12.65 17.12 -0.89
N LEU A 85 13.71 17.67 -0.33
CA LEU A 85 14.04 19.08 -0.42
C LEU A 85 15.12 19.31 -1.47
N GLN A 86 14.94 20.35 -2.28
CA GLN A 86 15.95 20.84 -3.22
C GLN A 86 15.99 22.36 -3.13
N GLY A 87 17.14 22.94 -2.79
CA GLY A 87 17.26 24.37 -2.55
C GLY A 87 16.31 24.87 -1.45
N GLY A 88 16.10 24.06 -0.40
CA GLY A 88 15.20 24.38 0.72
C GLY A 88 13.71 24.29 0.43
N LYS A 89 13.28 23.87 -0.77
CA LYS A 89 11.87 23.71 -1.13
C LYS A 89 11.49 22.24 -1.27
N ARG A 90 10.31 21.88 -0.78
CA ARG A 90 9.73 20.53 -0.99
C ARG A 90 9.38 20.36 -2.48
N THR A 91 10.00 19.41 -3.16
CA THR A 91 9.77 19.13 -4.60
C THR A 91 9.02 17.82 -4.83
N ARG A 92 9.23 16.84 -3.95
CA ARG A 92 8.59 15.52 -3.98
C ARG A 92 8.16 15.12 -2.59
N ALA A 93 7.17 14.25 -2.50
CA ALA A 93 6.76 13.60 -1.26
C ALA A 93 6.61 12.10 -1.49
N VAL A 94 6.85 11.29 -0.46
CA VAL A 94 6.60 9.85 -0.48
C VAL A 94 5.63 9.52 0.64
N PHE A 95 4.55 8.84 0.28
CA PHE A 95 3.56 8.29 1.18
C PHE A 95 3.74 6.77 1.26
N LEU A 96 3.96 6.26 2.47
CA LEU A 96 4.01 4.83 2.75
C LEU A 96 2.68 4.42 3.38
N CYS A 97 2.05 3.38 2.85
CA CYS A 97 0.83 2.85 3.43
C CYS A 97 0.72 1.33 3.26
N ALA A 98 -0.18 0.73 4.03
CA ALA A 98 -0.52 -0.67 3.91
C ALA A 98 -2.04 -0.82 3.75
N GLU A 99 -2.44 -1.68 2.83
CA GLU A 99 -3.83 -1.96 2.52
C GLU A 99 -4.11 -3.47 2.67
N PRO A 100 -5.30 -3.86 3.14
CA PRO A 100 -5.65 -5.27 3.29
C PRO A 100 -5.78 -5.96 1.92
N GLY A 101 -5.15 -7.12 1.79
CA GLY A 101 -5.34 -8.07 0.69
C GLY A 101 -6.32 -9.19 1.07
N LYS A 102 -6.34 -10.27 0.26
CA LYS A 102 -7.20 -11.44 0.52
C LYS A 102 -6.64 -12.32 1.64
N TRP A 103 -5.32 -12.48 1.67
CA TRP A 103 -4.58 -13.38 2.55
C TRP A 103 -3.68 -12.63 3.53
N GLY A 104 -3.31 -11.40 3.21
CA GLY A 104 -2.49 -10.58 4.08
C GLY A 104 -2.35 -9.16 3.57
N VAL A 105 -1.55 -8.36 4.28
CA VAL A 105 -1.35 -6.94 3.94
C VAL A 105 -0.47 -6.77 2.71
N VAL A 106 -0.77 -5.74 1.93
CA VAL A 106 0.06 -5.26 0.84
C VAL A 106 0.57 -3.86 1.20
N GLY A 107 1.89 -3.69 1.23
CA GLY A 107 2.55 -2.42 1.50
C GLY A 107 2.86 -1.69 0.20
N PHE A 108 2.69 -0.37 0.21
CA PHE A 108 2.88 0.50 -0.94
C PHE A 108 3.74 1.70 -0.57
N ALA A 109 4.51 2.16 -1.56
CA ALA A 109 5.15 3.47 -1.57
C ALA A 109 4.60 4.25 -2.76
N ILE A 110 4.18 5.49 -2.52
CA ILE A 110 3.61 6.36 -3.54
C ILE A 110 4.38 7.67 -3.53
N GLY A 111 5.09 7.94 -4.63
CA GLY A 111 5.75 9.21 -4.88
C GLY A 111 4.75 10.24 -5.42
N LEU A 112 4.80 11.45 -4.90
CA LEU A 112 3.92 12.57 -5.23
C LEU A 112 4.76 13.78 -5.61
N ASP A 113 4.29 14.54 -6.60
CA ASP A 113 4.79 15.89 -6.85
C ASP A 113 4.30 16.82 -5.73
N ALA A 114 5.23 17.54 -5.09
CA ALA A 114 4.87 18.29 -3.88
C ALA A 114 3.93 19.47 -4.16
N ALA A 115 4.01 20.07 -5.35
CA ALA A 115 3.22 21.25 -5.72
C ALA A 115 1.81 20.87 -6.20
N SER A 116 1.70 19.81 -7.00
CA SER A 116 0.42 19.40 -7.62
C SER A 116 -0.28 18.26 -6.92
N GLY A 117 0.43 17.47 -6.10
CA GLY A 117 -0.09 16.24 -5.50
C GLY A 117 -0.33 15.10 -6.50
N LYS A 118 0.18 15.21 -7.74
CA LYS A 118 0.10 14.15 -8.75
C LYS A 118 1.06 13.01 -8.42
N ILE A 119 0.65 11.78 -8.72
CA ILE A 119 1.49 10.60 -8.57
C ILE A 119 2.66 10.68 -9.57
N THR A 120 3.87 10.60 -9.05
CA THR A 120 5.12 10.61 -9.85
C THR A 120 5.78 9.24 -9.90
N ASP A 121 5.56 8.41 -8.89
CA ASP A 121 6.02 7.02 -8.86
C ASP A 121 5.14 6.18 -7.94
N MET A 122 5.15 4.86 -8.12
CA MET A 122 4.47 3.92 -7.22
C MET A 122 5.21 2.59 -7.19
N GLY A 123 5.28 1.99 -5.99
CA GLY A 123 5.97 0.73 -5.73
C GLY A 123 5.21 -0.11 -4.71
N VAL A 124 5.41 -1.43 -4.76
CA VAL A 124 4.94 -2.37 -3.73
C VAL A 124 6.12 -2.70 -2.83
N THR A 125 6.01 -2.37 -1.54
CA THR A 125 7.08 -2.63 -0.54
C THR A 125 6.99 -4.04 0.01
N THR A 126 5.78 -4.49 0.34
CA THR A 126 5.51 -5.81 0.93
C THR A 126 4.31 -6.45 0.25
N LEU A 127 4.38 -7.76 0.00
CA LEU A 127 3.29 -8.53 -0.58
C LEU A 127 3.04 -9.79 0.25
N SER A 128 2.04 -9.75 1.13
CA SER A 128 1.59 -10.91 1.91
C SER A 128 0.39 -11.59 1.25
N GLU A 129 0.50 -11.96 -0.03
CA GLU A 129 -0.60 -12.52 -0.81
C GLU A 129 -0.20 -13.82 -1.50
N LYS A 130 -1.15 -14.76 -1.63
CA LYS A 130 -0.93 -15.99 -2.43
C LYS A 130 -0.92 -15.72 -3.94
N ARG A 131 -1.58 -14.64 -4.40
CA ARG A 131 -1.70 -14.22 -5.81
C ARG A 131 -1.58 -12.70 -5.87
N GLY A 132 -1.15 -12.16 -7.01
CA GLY A 132 -1.07 -10.71 -7.19
C GLY A 132 0.33 -10.13 -7.25
N ARG A 133 1.38 -10.97 -7.33
CA ARG A 133 2.74 -10.50 -7.67
C ARG A 133 2.80 -9.58 -8.89
N PRO A 134 1.97 -9.76 -9.95
CA PRO A 134 1.96 -8.83 -11.08
C PRO A 134 1.61 -7.37 -10.74
N ILE A 135 0.94 -7.09 -9.60
CA ILE A 135 0.67 -5.71 -9.18
C ILE A 135 1.95 -4.95 -8.81
N SER A 136 3.05 -5.67 -8.54
CA SER A 136 4.36 -5.07 -8.25
C SER A 136 5.16 -4.71 -9.50
N LEU A 137 4.69 -5.11 -10.69
CA LEU A 137 5.38 -4.85 -11.94
C LEU A 137 5.23 -3.38 -12.32
N LYS A 138 6.32 -2.76 -12.79
CA LYS A 138 6.30 -1.40 -13.34
C LYS A 138 5.27 -1.23 -14.45
N SER A 139 5.05 -2.26 -15.28
CA SER A 139 4.05 -2.25 -16.34
C SER A 139 2.62 -2.11 -15.85
N PHE A 140 2.32 -2.61 -14.65
CA PHE A 140 1.04 -2.40 -13.98
C PHE A 140 1.01 -1.04 -13.27
N LEU A 141 2.03 -0.71 -12.49
CA LEU A 141 2.04 0.49 -11.64
C LEU A 141 2.06 1.80 -12.43
N LYS A 142 2.59 1.80 -13.65
CA LYS A 142 2.64 3.00 -14.51
C LYS A 142 1.27 3.63 -14.79
N GLN A 143 0.18 2.87 -14.66
CA GLN A 143 -1.18 3.38 -14.90
C GLN A 143 -1.64 4.41 -13.86
N PHE A 144 -0.96 4.49 -12.71
CA PHE A 144 -1.28 5.46 -11.66
C PHE A 144 -0.54 6.78 -11.83
N LEU A 145 0.51 6.84 -12.67
CA LEU A 145 1.33 8.03 -12.83
C LEU A 145 0.52 9.18 -13.44
N GLY A 146 0.74 10.40 -12.95
CA GLY A 146 0.05 11.62 -13.37
C GLY A 146 -1.36 11.79 -12.78
N LYS A 147 -1.94 10.76 -12.16
CA LYS A 147 -3.25 10.85 -11.49
C LYS A 147 -3.16 11.74 -10.24
N ASP A 148 -4.22 12.49 -9.99
CA ASP A 148 -4.43 13.31 -8.79
C ASP A 148 -5.77 12.96 -8.12
N LYS A 149 -6.20 13.74 -7.13
CA LYS A 149 -7.45 13.53 -6.40
C LYS A 149 -8.72 13.54 -7.26
N SER A 150 -8.69 14.16 -8.44
CA SER A 150 -9.84 14.22 -9.36
C SER A 150 -9.89 13.02 -10.30
N ALA A 151 -8.78 12.30 -10.45
CA ALA A 151 -8.71 11.15 -11.32
C ALA A 151 -9.54 9.97 -10.77
N PRO A 152 -10.16 9.18 -11.64
CA PRO A 152 -10.88 7.98 -11.24
C PRO A 152 -9.90 6.80 -11.09
N PHE A 153 -10.24 5.87 -10.18
CA PHE A 153 -9.41 4.71 -9.81
C PHE A 153 -10.23 3.41 -9.77
N GLU A 154 -11.32 3.34 -10.53
CA GLU A 154 -12.17 2.16 -10.52
C GLU A 154 -11.51 1.00 -11.28
N VAL A 155 -11.38 -0.14 -10.61
CA VAL A 155 -10.81 -1.35 -11.21
C VAL A 155 -11.77 -1.92 -12.25
N GLY A 156 -11.26 -2.13 -13.47
CA GLY A 156 -12.04 -2.57 -14.62
C GLY A 156 -12.44 -1.44 -15.57
N ASN A 157 -12.51 -0.20 -15.07
CA ASN A 157 -12.82 0.98 -15.87
C ASN A 157 -11.56 1.85 -16.08
N ASP A 158 -10.93 2.30 -14.99
CA ASP A 158 -9.78 3.23 -15.03
C ASP A 158 -8.46 2.58 -14.63
N VAL A 159 -8.53 1.37 -14.07
CA VAL A 159 -7.39 0.58 -13.60
C VAL A 159 -7.53 -0.83 -14.16
N ASN A 160 -6.56 -1.24 -14.97
CA ASN A 160 -6.51 -2.57 -15.56
C ASN A 160 -6.39 -3.62 -14.45
N ALA A 161 -7.28 -4.60 -14.43
CA ALA A 161 -7.26 -5.64 -13.43
C ALA A 161 -6.18 -6.69 -13.72
N VAL A 162 -5.52 -7.19 -12.67
CA VAL A 162 -4.69 -8.40 -12.78
C VAL A 162 -5.58 -9.63 -12.65
N ALA A 163 -5.56 -10.48 -13.68
CA ALA A 163 -6.32 -11.73 -13.71
C ALA A 163 -6.01 -12.59 -12.47
N GLY A 164 -7.07 -13.05 -11.78
CA GLY A 164 -6.94 -13.88 -10.57
C GLY A 164 -6.42 -13.14 -9.32
N ALA A 165 -6.20 -11.83 -9.39
CA ALA A 165 -5.71 -10.98 -8.29
C ALA A 165 -6.53 -9.68 -8.13
N THR A 166 -7.86 -9.79 -8.26
CA THR A 166 -8.79 -8.65 -8.16
C THR A 166 -8.67 -7.90 -6.83
N ILE A 167 -8.52 -8.61 -5.71
CA ILE A 167 -8.42 -7.97 -4.38
C ILE A 167 -7.11 -7.19 -4.26
N SER A 168 -5.99 -7.76 -4.67
CA SER A 168 -4.69 -7.08 -4.65
C SER A 168 -4.65 -5.89 -5.65
N THR A 169 -5.35 -6.01 -6.79
CA THR A 169 -5.55 -4.88 -7.73
C THR A 169 -6.33 -3.75 -7.06
N LYS A 170 -7.44 -4.06 -6.38
CA LYS A 170 -8.24 -3.08 -5.64
C LYS A 170 -7.43 -2.42 -4.52
N ALA A 171 -6.58 -3.16 -3.82
CA ALA A 171 -5.67 -2.62 -2.81
C ALA A 171 -4.70 -1.60 -3.42
N ALA A 172 -4.08 -1.90 -4.57
CA ALA A 172 -3.20 -0.96 -5.25
C ALA A 172 -3.94 0.31 -5.72
N ALA A 173 -5.11 0.15 -6.35
CA ALA A 173 -5.92 1.28 -6.79
C ALA A 173 -6.36 2.17 -5.61
N PHE A 174 -6.76 1.55 -4.49
CA PHE A 174 -7.13 2.26 -3.28
C PHE A 174 -5.94 2.98 -2.64
N ALA A 175 -4.76 2.34 -2.54
CA ALA A 175 -3.54 2.96 -2.02
C ALA A 175 -3.16 4.23 -2.81
N ALA A 176 -3.19 4.15 -4.14
CA ALA A 176 -2.92 5.28 -5.03
C ALA A 176 -3.93 6.42 -4.81
N ARG A 177 -5.22 6.09 -4.75
CA ARG A 177 -6.28 7.07 -4.49
C ARG A 177 -6.17 7.71 -3.11
N LYS A 178 -5.87 6.91 -2.09
CA LYS A 178 -5.65 7.38 -0.72
C LYS A 178 -4.51 8.38 -0.64
N ALA A 179 -3.38 8.09 -1.29
CA ALA A 179 -2.23 8.99 -1.31
C ALA A 179 -2.60 10.38 -1.81
N VAL A 180 -3.25 10.48 -2.98
CA VAL A 180 -3.61 11.77 -3.59
C VAL A 180 -4.69 12.51 -2.81
N VAL A 181 -5.66 11.80 -2.22
CA VAL A 181 -6.73 12.39 -1.39
C VAL A 181 -6.16 12.94 -0.10
N VAL A 182 -5.40 12.12 0.64
CA VAL A 182 -4.79 12.52 1.92
C VAL A 182 -3.83 13.69 1.71
N TYR A 183 -2.95 13.59 0.71
CA TYR A 183 -2.00 14.68 0.42
C TYR A 183 -2.71 15.98 0.07
N SER A 184 -3.75 15.90 -0.75
CA SER A 184 -4.51 17.09 -1.14
C SER A 184 -5.22 17.74 0.04
N GLU A 185 -5.75 16.95 0.97
CA GLU A 185 -6.46 17.48 2.14
C GLU A 185 -5.49 18.13 3.15
N LEU A 186 -4.31 17.53 3.34
CA LEU A 186 -3.36 17.98 4.37
C LEU A 186 -2.42 19.09 3.91
N PHE A 187 -2.07 19.14 2.61
CA PHE A 187 -1.00 20.01 2.14
C PHE A 187 -1.38 20.95 0.99
N LEU A 188 -2.46 20.68 0.24
CA LEU A 188 -2.85 21.50 -0.91
C LEU A 188 -4.09 22.35 -0.68
N LYS A 189 -5.01 21.91 0.18
CA LYS A 189 -6.10 22.77 0.64
C LYS A 189 -5.55 23.84 1.59
N LYS A 190 -5.92 25.09 1.32
CA LYS A 190 -5.73 26.23 2.21
C LYS A 190 -6.99 26.45 3.03
#